data_AF-A0AAW9L2I3-F1
#
_entry.id   AF-A0AAW9L2I3-F1
#
_cell.length_a   1.000
_cell.length_b   1.000
_cell.length_c   1.000
_cell.angle_alpha   90.00
_cell.angle_beta   90.00
_cell.angle_gamma   90.00
#
_symmetry.space_group_name_H-M   'P 1'
#
loop_
_entity.id
_entity.type
_entity.pdbx_description
1 polymer ?
#
loop_
_entity_poly.entity_id
_entity_poly.type
_entity_poly.pdbx_seq_one_letter_code
_entity_poly.pdbx_strand_id
1 'polypeptide(L)'
;MPPRDQLAALKERAGVVAALLDGRQTVLVRSSDLPPSTDDLADPFALYPSYSHQDPDRYGDRDLRYYHGSTTKPADGIPLRGVAEVEAVHHVETDRLASLTPYYVYTEAGLRDKYRLDDQAEARVLVVRTRELENPRLIEERGRTAAVERGSTSRTTSTSTRTTRRRSSTTPSSRNVGQPSRTRWNRTLPDGCASLLPRALTRCTANRR
;
A
#
# COMPACT_ATOMS: atom_id res chain seq x y z
N MET A 1 -8.94 16.14 -12.41
CA MET A 1 -9.00 15.02 -11.45
C MET A 1 -9.29 13.77 -12.25
N PRO A 2 -8.35 12.81 -12.38
CA PRO A 2 -8.64 11.56 -13.07
C PRO A 2 -9.81 10.83 -12.39
N PRO A 3 -10.60 10.04 -13.14
CA PRO A 3 -11.66 9.24 -12.55
C PRO A 3 -11.07 8.32 -11.48
N ARG A 4 -11.71 8.29 -10.29
CA ARG A 4 -11.24 7.56 -9.10
C ARG A 4 -11.06 6.05 -9.29
N ASP A 5 -11.50 5.50 -10.43
CA ASP A 5 -11.41 4.08 -10.78
C ASP A 5 -10.08 3.69 -11.46
N GLN A 6 -9.14 4.61 -11.65
CA GLN A 6 -7.79 4.36 -12.21
C GLN A 6 -6.65 4.79 -11.28
N LEU A 7 -6.85 4.71 -9.97
CA LEU A 7 -5.77 4.99 -9.03
C LEU A 7 -4.69 3.92 -9.12
N ALA A 8 -3.43 4.33 -9.29
CA ALA A 8 -2.30 3.40 -9.17
C ALA A 8 -2.35 2.76 -7.78
N ALA A 9 -2.00 1.47 -7.69
CA ALA A 9 -2.02 0.74 -6.44
C ALA A 9 -0.60 0.27 -6.09
N LEU A 10 -0.14 0.63 -4.90
CA LEU A 10 1.11 0.13 -4.35
C LEU A 10 0.83 -1.18 -3.60
N LYS A 11 1.36 -2.29 -4.10
CA LYS A 11 1.36 -3.57 -3.39
C LYS A 11 2.37 -3.53 -2.25
N GLU A 12 1.88 -3.64 -1.03
CA GLU A 12 2.69 -3.73 0.18
C GLU A 12 2.20 -4.84 1.12
N ARG A 13 3.05 -5.26 2.06
CA ARG A 13 2.66 -6.31 3.03
C ARG A 13 1.45 -5.87 3.85
N ALA A 14 0.47 -6.74 4.01
CA ALA A 14 -0.79 -6.46 4.70
C ALA A 14 -0.59 -5.86 6.11
N GLY A 15 0.38 -6.34 6.89
CA GLY A 15 0.73 -5.74 8.19
C GLY A 15 1.26 -4.30 8.07
N VAL A 16 2.02 -3.98 7.02
CA VAL A 16 2.47 -2.61 6.75
C VAL A 16 1.29 -1.72 6.34
N VAL A 17 0.40 -2.22 5.49
CA VAL A 17 -0.84 -1.50 5.12
C VAL A 17 -1.69 -1.21 6.36
N ALA A 18 -1.84 -2.17 7.27
CA ALA A 18 -2.54 -1.96 8.53
C ALA A 18 -1.87 -0.89 9.40
N ALA A 19 -0.54 -0.91 9.51
CA ALA A 19 0.20 0.09 10.28
C ALA A 19 0.16 1.50 9.68
N LEU A 20 0.12 1.62 8.34
CA LEU A 20 -0.04 2.89 7.62
C LEU A 20 -1.43 3.50 7.89
N LEU A 21 -2.48 2.66 7.86
CA LEU A 21 -3.85 3.08 8.16
C LEU A 21 -3.99 3.52 9.63
N ASP A 22 -3.37 2.80 10.57
CA ASP A 22 -3.34 3.15 11.99
C ASP A 22 -2.50 4.41 12.29
N GLY A 23 -1.68 4.86 11.32
CA GLY A 23 -0.74 5.97 11.51
C GLY A 23 0.50 5.59 12.32
N ARG A 24 0.64 4.32 12.73
CA ARG A 24 1.86 3.80 13.36
C ARG A 24 3.05 3.87 12.42
N GLN A 25 2.86 3.57 11.14
CA GLN A 25 3.86 3.77 10.10
C GLN A 25 3.51 5.01 9.29
N THR A 26 4.48 5.87 9.06
CA THR A 26 4.32 7.12 8.29
C THR A 26 5.37 7.27 7.19
N VAL A 27 6.30 6.32 7.09
CA VAL A 27 7.32 6.29 6.04
C VAL A 27 7.26 5.00 5.24
N LEU A 28 7.56 5.08 3.95
CA LEU A 28 7.86 3.95 3.09
C LEU A 28 9.31 4.05 2.65
N VAL A 29 10.10 3.03 2.97
CA VAL A 29 11.49 2.92 2.52
C VAL A 29 11.51 2.13 1.22
N ARG A 30 12.36 2.52 0.29
CA ARG A 30 12.48 1.95 -1.05
C ARG A 30 13.95 1.92 -1.40
N SER A 31 14.37 0.89 -2.13
CA SER A 31 15.71 0.88 -2.69
C SER A 31 15.81 1.95 -3.79
N SER A 32 16.94 2.65 -3.87
CA SER A 32 17.16 3.74 -4.84
C SER A 32 17.32 3.26 -6.28
N ASP A 33 17.63 1.98 -6.47
CA ASP A 33 17.75 1.30 -7.77
C ASP A 33 16.42 0.79 -8.34
N LEU A 34 15.29 1.05 -7.65
CA LEU A 34 13.99 0.67 -8.19
C LEU A 34 13.77 1.39 -9.53
N PRO A 35 13.36 0.67 -10.59
CA PRO A 35 13.20 1.28 -11.91
C PRO A 35 12.13 2.38 -11.87
N PRO A 36 12.26 3.44 -12.69
CA PRO A 36 11.44 4.65 -12.63
C PRO A 36 9.93 4.41 -12.82
N SER A 37 9.52 3.26 -13.38
CA SER A 37 8.12 2.81 -13.38
C SER A 37 7.52 2.62 -11.97
N THR A 38 8.38 2.57 -10.95
CA THR A 38 8.03 2.50 -9.52
C THR A 38 8.09 3.88 -8.85
N ASP A 39 8.75 4.84 -9.50
CA ASP A 39 8.94 6.21 -9.02
C ASP A 39 7.78 7.14 -9.42
N ASP A 40 7.09 6.83 -10.53
CA ASP A 40 5.84 7.46 -10.94
C ASP A 40 4.64 6.86 -10.19
N LEU A 41 4.72 6.77 -8.86
CA LEU A 41 3.51 6.59 -8.08
C LEU A 41 2.65 7.84 -8.28
N ALA A 42 1.62 7.73 -9.12
CA ALA A 42 0.61 8.75 -9.23
C ALA A 42 0.07 9.06 -7.82
N ASP A 43 0.16 10.32 -7.41
CA ASP A 43 -0.30 10.79 -6.10
C ASP A 43 -1.74 11.33 -6.24
N PRO A 44 -2.72 10.84 -5.45
CA PRO A 44 -2.66 9.73 -4.48
C PRO A 44 -2.62 8.34 -5.11
N PHE A 45 -2.12 7.35 -4.37
CA PHE A 45 -2.16 5.92 -4.75
C PHE A 45 -2.88 5.05 -3.71
N ALA A 46 -3.44 3.93 -4.16
CA ALA A 46 -4.15 2.97 -3.30
C ALA A 46 -3.16 2.03 -2.59
N LEU A 47 -3.46 1.67 -1.35
CA LEU A 47 -2.70 0.67 -0.60
C LEU A 47 -3.29 -0.73 -0.87
N TYR A 48 -2.55 -1.57 -1.59
CA TYR A 48 -2.93 -2.95 -1.87
C TYR A 48 -2.27 -3.90 -0.86
N PRO A 49 -3.03 -4.53 0.06
CA PRO A 49 -2.47 -5.45 1.04
C PRO A 49 -2.12 -6.81 0.41
N SER A 50 -0.86 -7.18 0.53
CA SER A 50 -0.30 -8.47 0.16
C SER A 50 -0.16 -9.36 1.38
N TYR A 51 -0.81 -10.53 1.35
CA TYR A 51 -0.74 -11.53 2.42
C TYR A 51 0.39 -12.54 2.21
N SER A 52 1.08 -12.49 1.06
CA SER A 52 2.27 -13.31 0.77
C SER A 52 3.53 -12.74 1.42
N HIS A 53 4.48 -13.63 1.72
CA HIS A 53 5.81 -13.31 2.27
C HIS A 53 5.76 -12.49 3.57
N GLN A 54 4.72 -12.68 4.39
CA GLN A 54 4.68 -12.19 5.76
C GLN A 54 5.68 -12.96 6.61
N ASP A 55 6.36 -12.28 7.52
CA ASP A 55 7.44 -12.85 8.32
C ASP A 55 7.51 -12.08 9.64
N PRO A 56 7.27 -12.73 10.79
CA PRO A 56 7.23 -12.07 12.08
C PRO A 56 8.59 -11.51 12.49
N ASP A 57 9.69 -12.16 12.12
CA ASP A 57 11.05 -11.82 12.57
C ASP A 57 11.52 -10.47 12.01
N ARG A 58 10.84 -9.99 10.96
CA ARG A 58 11.09 -8.66 10.41
C ARG A 58 10.44 -7.55 11.22
N TYR A 59 9.43 -7.82 12.03
CA TYR A 59 8.69 -6.79 12.80
C TYR A 59 9.38 -6.55 14.14
N GLY A 60 9.39 -5.29 14.60
CA GLY A 60 9.79 -5.00 15.97
C GLY A 60 8.77 -5.54 16.97
N ASP A 61 9.22 -5.93 18.17
CA ASP A 61 8.37 -6.57 19.19
C ASP A 61 7.08 -5.79 19.48
N ARG A 62 7.17 -4.45 19.57
CA ARG A 62 6.03 -3.56 19.83
C ARG A 62 4.99 -3.53 18.69
N ASP A 63 5.38 -4.00 17.50
CA ASP A 63 4.64 -3.92 16.25
C ASP A 63 4.21 -5.29 15.70
N LEU A 64 4.57 -6.40 16.38
CA LEU A 64 4.15 -7.76 16.01
C LEU A 64 2.63 -7.91 15.87
N ARG A 65 1.85 -7.07 16.58
CA ARG A 65 0.39 -7.03 16.44
C ARG A 65 -0.09 -6.82 14.99
N TYR A 66 0.65 -6.06 14.17
CA TYR A 66 0.28 -5.83 12.77
C TYR A 66 0.50 -7.04 11.90
N TYR A 67 1.57 -7.80 12.17
CA TYR A 67 1.80 -9.08 11.54
C TYR A 67 0.65 -10.04 11.90
N HIS A 68 0.42 -10.28 13.19
CA HIS A 68 -0.61 -11.23 13.65
C HIS A 68 -2.02 -10.89 13.15
N GLY A 69 -2.38 -9.60 13.12
CA GLY A 69 -3.67 -9.14 12.60
C GLY A 69 -3.81 -9.23 11.07
N SER A 70 -2.74 -9.53 10.35
CA SER A 70 -2.70 -9.48 8.87
C SER A 70 -2.09 -10.72 8.21
N THR A 71 -1.96 -11.84 8.94
CA THR A 71 -1.42 -13.09 8.41
C THR A 71 -2.41 -13.85 7.53
N THR A 72 -3.72 -13.70 7.80
CA THR A 72 -4.76 -14.45 7.10
C THR A 72 -5.39 -13.61 5.99
N LYS A 73 -5.28 -14.09 4.75
CA LYS A 73 -5.96 -13.48 3.60
C LYS A 73 -7.48 -13.72 3.71
N PRO A 74 -8.33 -12.68 3.57
CA PRO A 74 -9.78 -12.86 3.52
C PRO A 74 -10.21 -13.72 2.33
N ALA A 75 -11.22 -14.57 2.54
CA ALA A 75 -11.74 -15.45 1.49
C ALA A 75 -12.47 -14.69 0.38
N ASP A 76 -13.15 -13.59 0.73
CA ASP A 76 -14.01 -12.82 -0.18
C ASP A 76 -13.24 -11.87 -1.12
N GLY A 77 -11.92 -11.75 -0.94
CA GLY A 77 -11.06 -10.92 -1.79
C GLY A 77 -10.05 -10.08 -1.00
N ILE A 78 -9.39 -9.17 -1.72
CA ILE A 78 -8.39 -8.26 -1.15
C ILE A 78 -9.09 -6.94 -0.77
N PRO A 79 -9.05 -6.53 0.51
CA PRO A 79 -9.71 -5.30 0.95
C PRO A 79 -8.85 -4.06 0.66
N LEU A 80 -9.24 -3.29 -0.37
CA LEU A 80 -8.71 -1.94 -0.58
C LEU A 80 -9.45 -0.95 0.33
N ARG A 81 -8.77 -0.53 1.39
CA ARG A 81 -9.37 0.30 2.47
C ARG A 81 -8.80 1.71 2.54
N GLY A 82 -7.67 1.98 1.90
CA GLY A 82 -7.02 3.28 2.04
C GLY A 82 -6.19 3.69 0.85
N VAL A 83 -5.85 4.97 0.85
CA VAL A 83 -4.95 5.61 -0.09
C VAL A 83 -3.87 6.34 0.69
N ALA A 84 -2.72 6.51 0.06
CA ALA A 84 -1.61 7.29 0.58
C ALA A 84 -1.24 8.41 -0.40
N GLU A 85 -0.84 9.53 0.17
CA GLU A 85 -0.33 10.73 -0.50
C GLU A 85 1.12 10.94 -0.07
N VAL A 86 2.01 11.36 -0.97
CA VAL A 86 3.43 11.56 -0.65
C VAL A 86 3.65 13.02 -0.27
N GLU A 87 3.99 13.26 1.00
CA GLU A 87 4.22 14.61 1.53
C GLU A 87 5.67 15.06 1.30
N ALA A 88 6.62 14.13 1.37
CA ALA A 88 8.04 14.40 1.13
C ALA A 88 8.79 13.16 0.66
N VAL A 89 9.90 13.39 -0.05
CA VAL A 89 10.84 12.36 -0.49
C VAL A 89 12.22 12.73 0.00
N HIS A 90 12.91 11.78 0.63
CA HIS A 90 14.26 11.93 1.12
C HIS A 90 15.15 10.79 0.63
N HIS A 91 16.43 11.08 0.47
CA HIS A 91 17.46 10.09 0.25
C HIS A 91 18.27 10.00 1.54
N VAL A 92 18.42 8.79 2.07
CA VAL A 92 19.03 8.54 3.37
C VAL A 92 20.00 7.38 3.21
N GLU A 93 21.25 7.59 3.60
CA GLU A 93 22.24 6.52 3.74
C GLU A 93 21.65 5.37 4.56
N THR A 94 21.82 4.14 4.09
CA THR A 94 21.30 2.93 4.75
C THR A 94 21.72 2.80 6.21
N ASP A 95 22.93 3.25 6.55
CA ASP A 95 23.45 3.26 7.93
C ASP A 95 22.73 4.24 8.85
N ARG A 96 21.92 5.17 8.30
CA ARG A 96 21.10 6.11 9.07
C ARG A 96 19.66 5.64 9.24
N LEU A 97 19.27 4.50 8.69
CA LEU A 97 17.90 3.98 8.79
C LEU A 97 17.47 3.70 10.23
N ALA A 98 18.40 3.35 11.11
CA ALA A 98 18.13 3.18 12.53
C ALA A 98 17.41 4.38 13.17
N SER A 99 17.70 5.61 12.71
CA SER A 99 17.03 6.83 13.18
C SER A 99 15.53 6.89 12.82
N LEU A 100 15.11 6.14 11.81
CA LEU A 100 13.74 6.10 11.30
C LEU A 100 12.88 4.99 11.94
N THR A 101 13.47 4.13 12.78
CA THR A 101 12.76 3.05 13.50
C THR A 101 11.49 3.49 14.23
N PRO A 102 11.38 4.72 14.80
CA PRO A 102 10.12 5.22 15.35
C PRO A 102 8.98 5.34 14.33
N TYR A 103 9.24 5.39 13.02
CA TYR A 103 8.27 5.71 11.98
C TYR A 103 7.86 4.54 11.08
N TYR A 104 8.43 3.35 11.28
CA TYR A 104 8.05 2.12 10.61
C TYR A 104 7.93 0.95 11.59
N VAL A 105 7.34 -0.17 11.14
CA VAL A 105 7.04 -1.34 12.00
C VAL A 105 8.11 -2.43 12.01
N TYR A 106 9.01 -2.40 11.03
CA TYR A 106 10.10 -3.37 10.96
C TYR A 106 11.22 -3.11 11.95
N THR A 107 12.02 -4.14 12.22
CA THR A 107 13.38 -3.99 12.71
C THR A 107 14.26 -3.44 11.59
N GLU A 108 15.42 -2.87 11.93
CA GLU A 108 16.38 -2.43 10.92
C GLU A 108 16.81 -3.58 9.99
N ALA A 109 17.18 -4.72 10.57
CA ALA A 109 17.55 -5.92 9.81
C ALA A 109 16.40 -6.40 8.90
N GLY A 110 15.17 -6.44 9.41
CA GLY A 110 14.00 -6.82 8.63
C GLY A 110 13.68 -5.87 7.49
N LEU A 111 13.94 -4.57 7.69
CA LEU A 111 13.79 -3.55 6.66
C LEU A 111 14.84 -3.69 5.55
N ARG A 112 16.12 -3.85 5.93
CA ARG A 112 17.23 -4.06 4.98
C ARG A 112 16.99 -5.30 4.14
N ASP A 113 16.63 -6.42 4.78
CA ASP A 113 16.33 -7.67 4.08
C ASP A 113 15.11 -7.54 3.14
N LYS A 114 14.01 -6.89 3.57
CA LYS A 114 12.82 -6.71 2.73
C LYS A 114 13.13 -5.98 1.43
N TYR A 115 13.92 -4.91 1.50
CA TYR A 115 14.18 -4.04 0.37
C TYR A 115 15.53 -4.31 -0.31
N ARG A 116 16.29 -5.31 0.16
CA ARG A 116 17.64 -5.63 -0.32
C ARG A 116 18.53 -4.39 -0.32
N LEU A 117 18.49 -3.65 0.78
CA LEU A 117 19.27 -2.43 0.92
C LEU A 117 20.73 -2.80 1.16
N ASP A 118 21.60 -2.39 0.23
CA ASP A 118 23.05 -2.53 0.39
C ASP A 118 23.57 -1.51 1.41
N ASP A 119 24.53 -1.91 2.26
CA ASP A 119 25.01 -1.09 3.37
C ASP A 119 25.66 0.25 2.93
N GLN A 120 26.08 0.36 1.67
CA GLN A 120 26.73 1.55 1.10
C GLN A 120 25.83 2.31 0.11
N ALA A 121 24.53 2.01 0.08
CA ALA A 121 23.59 2.63 -0.82
C ALA A 121 22.73 3.68 -0.12
N GLU A 122 22.14 4.57 -0.93
CA GLU A 122 21.06 5.42 -0.45
C GLU A 122 19.72 4.67 -0.52
N ALA A 123 18.94 4.77 0.54
CA ALA A 123 17.54 4.40 0.54
C ALA A 123 16.66 5.62 0.24
N ARG A 124 15.67 5.43 -0.62
CA ARG A 124 14.63 6.43 -0.89
C ARG A 124 13.53 6.29 0.16
N VAL A 125 13.29 7.35 0.92
CA VAL A 125 12.30 7.40 2.00
C VAL A 125 11.17 8.33 1.60
N LEU A 126 9.96 7.78 1.48
CA LEU A 126 8.74 8.53 1.20
C LEU A 126 8.03 8.78 2.53
N VAL A 127 7.86 10.05 2.91
CA VAL A 127 6.96 10.44 3.99
C VAL A 127 5.55 10.45 3.42
N VAL A 128 4.67 9.64 3.98
CA VAL A 128 3.33 9.44 3.45
C VAL A 128 2.25 9.80 4.44
N ARG A 129 1.17 10.38 3.92
CA ARG A 129 -0.06 10.60 4.65
C ARG A 129 -1.11 9.62 4.16
N THR A 130 -1.68 8.86 5.08
CA THR A 130 -2.67 7.83 4.77
C THR A 130 -4.07 8.27 5.18
N ARG A 131 -5.07 7.90 4.38
CA ARG A 131 -6.49 8.02 4.74
C ARG A 131 -7.27 6.79 4.33
N GLU A 132 -8.32 6.51 5.09
CA GLU A 132 -9.31 5.50 4.69
C GLU A 132 -10.16 6.00 3.53
N LEU A 133 -10.60 5.04 2.70
CA LEU A 133 -11.56 5.27 1.64
C LEU A 133 -12.96 5.39 2.24
N GLU A 134 -13.75 6.36 1.75
CA GLU A 134 -15.16 6.52 2.13
C GLU A 134 -15.98 5.26 1.82
N ASN A 135 -15.61 4.55 0.75
CA ASN A 135 -16.22 3.29 0.35
C ASN A 135 -15.11 2.25 0.10
N PRO A 136 -14.71 1.47 1.13
CA PRO A 136 -13.79 0.35 0.96
C PRO A 136 -14.30 -0.65 -0.07
N ARG A 137 -13.41 -1.22 -0.87
CA ARG A 137 -13.76 -2.17 -1.93
C ARG A 137 -13.05 -3.50 -1.73
N LEU A 138 -13.75 -4.59 -1.99
CA LEU A 138 -13.15 -5.90 -2.18
C LEU A 138 -12.81 -6.05 -3.66
N ILE A 139 -11.57 -6.45 -3.94
CA ILE A 139 -11.12 -6.75 -5.29
C ILE A 139 -10.65 -8.19 -5.37
N GLU A 140 -10.85 -8.78 -6.54
CA GLU A 140 -10.25 -10.07 -6.86
C GLU A 140 -8.73 -9.90 -7.02
N GLU A 141 -7.97 -10.87 -6.50
CA GLU A 141 -6.53 -10.90 -6.75
C GLU A 141 -6.29 -11.33 -8.20
N ARG A 142 -6.09 -10.36 -9.08
CA ARG A 142 -5.62 -10.62 -10.44
C ARG A 142 -4.12 -10.81 -10.41
N GLY A 143 -3.64 -12.03 -10.66
CA GLY A 143 -2.23 -12.25 -10.99
C GLY A 143 -1.85 -11.33 -12.16
N ARG A 144 -0.61 -10.79 -12.16
CA ARG A 144 -0.12 -9.91 -13.24
C ARG A 144 -0.51 -10.51 -14.60
N THR A 145 -1.47 -9.91 -15.28
CA THR A 145 -1.76 -10.27 -16.67
C THR A 145 -0.63 -9.72 -17.53
N ALA A 146 -0.04 -10.61 -18.33
CA ALA A 146 0.89 -10.30 -19.39
C ALA A 146 0.36 -9.19 -20.31
N ALA A 147 1.28 -8.52 -20.99
CA ALA A 147 1.05 -7.45 -21.94
C ALA A 147 -0.21 -7.65 -22.80
N VAL A 148 -1.01 -6.60 -22.91
CA VAL A 148 -2.05 -6.48 -23.94
C VAL A 148 -1.36 -6.51 -25.30
N GLU A 149 -1.34 -7.67 -25.95
CA GLU A 149 -1.11 -7.72 -27.39
C GLU A 149 -2.38 -7.22 -28.09
N ARG A 150 -2.22 -6.07 -28.73
CA ARG A 150 -3.21 -5.50 -29.64
C ARG A 150 -3.25 -6.36 -30.90
N GLY A 151 -4.38 -7.04 -31.08
CA GLY A 151 -5.06 -7.19 -32.36
C GLY A 151 -4.35 -7.99 -33.45
N SER A 152 -4.83 -9.22 -33.68
CA SER A 152 -5.00 -9.71 -35.04
C SER A 152 -6.31 -10.46 -35.16
N THR A 153 -7.18 -9.90 -36.00
CA THR A 153 -8.44 -10.46 -36.48
C THR A 153 -8.18 -11.70 -37.34
N SER A 154 -8.93 -12.78 -37.12
CA SER A 154 -9.58 -13.55 -38.20
C SER A 154 -10.47 -14.69 -37.71
N ARG A 155 -11.77 -14.53 -38.04
CA ARG A 155 -12.76 -15.52 -38.53
C ARG A 155 -12.74 -16.99 -38.07
N THR A 156 -13.89 -17.33 -37.50
CA THR A 156 -14.85 -18.36 -37.95
C THR A 156 -14.40 -19.83 -37.99
N THR A 157 -14.98 -20.63 -37.08
CA THR A 157 -15.89 -21.73 -37.48
C THR A 157 -16.84 -22.08 -36.35
N SER A 158 -18.12 -22.10 -36.70
CA SER A 158 -19.24 -22.61 -35.91
C SER A 158 -19.05 -24.09 -35.59
N THR A 159 -19.46 -24.55 -34.40
CA THR A 159 -20.18 -25.82 -34.25
C THR A 159 -21.08 -25.73 -33.02
N SER A 160 -22.35 -26.03 -33.28
CA SER A 160 -23.48 -25.99 -32.37
C SER A 160 -23.55 -27.30 -31.58
N THR A 161 -23.82 -27.22 -30.27
CA THR A 161 -24.66 -28.23 -29.60
C THR A 161 -25.40 -27.64 -28.40
N ARG A 162 -26.72 -27.70 -28.55
CA ARG A 162 -27.80 -27.44 -27.60
C ARG A 162 -27.69 -28.35 -26.38
N THR A 163 -27.91 -27.84 -25.17
CA THR A 163 -28.69 -28.53 -24.12
C THR A 163 -29.18 -27.54 -23.06
N THR A 164 -30.50 -27.44 -22.97
CA THR A 164 -31.31 -26.74 -21.98
C THR A 164 -31.30 -27.44 -20.62
N ARG A 165 -31.15 -26.70 -19.53
CA ARG A 165 -31.89 -26.98 -18.28
C ARG A 165 -32.06 -25.74 -17.41
N ARG A 166 -33.12 -25.78 -16.60
CA ARG A 166 -34.00 -24.71 -16.15
C ARG A 166 -34.01 -24.69 -14.62
N ARG A 167 -34.11 -23.47 -14.05
CA ARG A 167 -34.53 -23.10 -12.67
C ARG A 167 -33.54 -23.49 -11.54
N SER A 168 -33.38 -22.76 -10.43
CA SER A 168 -34.31 -21.85 -9.73
C SER A 168 -33.53 -20.78 -8.94
N SER A 169 -34.16 -19.62 -8.82
CA SER A 169 -33.86 -18.50 -7.93
C SER A 169 -34.15 -18.82 -6.46
N THR A 170 -33.24 -18.46 -5.56
CA THR A 170 -33.56 -18.24 -4.13
C THR A 170 -32.76 -17.05 -3.61
N THR A 171 -33.48 -16.00 -3.23
CA THR A 171 -33.00 -14.79 -2.54
C THR A 171 -33.00 -15.02 -1.03
N PRO A 172 -32.03 -14.43 -0.30
CA PRO A 172 -32.34 -13.83 1.01
C PRO A 172 -31.83 -12.38 1.03
N SER A 173 -32.73 -11.41 1.16
CA SER A 173 -33.17 -10.81 2.43
C SER A 173 -32.09 -9.96 3.12
N SER A 174 -32.22 -8.66 2.86
CA SER A 174 -31.75 -7.48 3.61
C SER A 174 -31.29 -7.70 5.05
N ARG A 175 -30.10 -7.20 5.37
CA ARG A 175 -29.80 -6.57 6.66
C ARG A 175 -29.01 -5.28 6.45
N ASN A 176 -29.65 -4.19 6.86
CA ASN A 176 -29.05 -2.92 7.23
C ASN A 176 -27.83 -3.15 8.13
N VAL A 177 -26.68 -2.56 7.76
CA VAL A 177 -25.56 -2.30 8.68
C VAL A 177 -25.14 -0.86 8.45
N GLY A 178 -24.97 -0.15 9.56
CA GLY A 178 -25.08 1.30 9.65
C GLY A 178 -24.06 2.10 8.85
N GLN A 179 -24.44 3.34 8.56
CA GLN A 179 -23.51 4.47 8.61
C GLN A 179 -22.69 4.36 9.91
N PRO A 180 -21.36 4.58 9.90
CA PRO A 180 -20.82 5.93 9.71
C PRO A 180 -19.47 5.92 8.96
N SER A 181 -18.93 7.04 8.48
CA SER A 181 -18.26 7.99 9.35
C SER A 181 -17.52 9.01 8.50
N ARG A 182 -17.43 10.23 9.03
CA ARG A 182 -16.71 11.36 8.45
C ARG A 182 -15.26 10.97 8.15
N THR A 183 -14.81 11.27 6.94
CA THR A 183 -13.42 11.20 6.48
C THR A 183 -12.49 11.81 7.53
N ARG A 184 -11.91 10.96 8.39
CA ARG A 184 -11.01 11.37 9.46
C ARG A 184 -9.60 11.20 8.94
N TRP A 185 -8.98 12.31 8.58
CA TRP A 185 -7.53 12.35 8.45
C TRP A 185 -6.93 11.96 9.81
N ASN A 186 -5.88 11.12 9.82
CA ASN A 186 -5.00 11.06 10.97
C ASN A 186 -4.45 12.48 11.17
N ARG A 187 -5.06 13.22 12.09
CA ARG A 187 -4.56 14.51 12.55
C ARG A 187 -3.35 14.19 13.38
N THR A 188 -2.30 14.99 13.18
CA THR A 188 -1.01 14.96 13.88
C THR A 188 0.02 14.05 13.21
N LEU A 189 0.79 14.65 12.29
CA LEU A 189 2.23 14.36 12.24
C LEU A 189 2.80 14.71 13.62
N PRO A 190 3.68 13.91 14.23
CA PRO A 190 4.39 14.38 15.40
C PRO A 190 5.17 15.65 15.03
N ASP A 191 4.86 16.76 15.72
CA ASP A 191 5.67 17.96 15.74
C ASP A 191 7.07 17.55 16.26
N GLY A 192 7.97 17.23 15.33
CA GLY A 192 9.25 16.57 15.64
C GLY A 192 9.91 15.85 14.48
N CYS A 193 9.16 15.53 13.40
CA CYS A 193 9.79 14.98 12.18
C CYS A 193 10.86 15.92 11.60
N ALA A 194 10.70 17.24 11.74
CA ALA A 194 11.68 18.21 11.23
C ALA A 194 12.99 18.26 12.03
N SER A 195 12.99 17.86 13.31
CA SER A 195 14.16 17.96 14.20
C SER A 195 14.92 16.65 14.40
N LEU A 196 14.34 15.51 14.01
CA LEU A 196 14.96 14.19 14.10
C LEU A 196 15.49 13.65 12.77
N LEU A 197 15.24 14.35 11.65
CA LEU A 197 15.94 14.10 10.39
C LEU A 197 17.37 14.65 10.50
N PRO A 198 18.41 13.94 9.99
CA PRO A 198 19.76 14.46 9.99
C PRO A 198 19.79 15.86 9.34
N ARG A 199 20.53 16.80 9.94
CA ARG A 199 20.64 18.23 9.57
C ARG A 199 20.88 18.52 8.08
N ALA A 200 21.17 17.51 7.27
CA ALA A 200 21.26 17.60 5.81
C ALA A 200 19.92 17.89 5.10
N LEU A 201 18.76 17.81 5.78
CA LEU A 201 17.44 17.99 5.17
C LEU A 201 16.68 19.25 5.63
N THR A 202 17.30 20.14 6.41
CA THR A 202 16.65 21.33 7.00
C THR A 202 16.60 22.58 6.09
N ARG A 203 16.60 22.42 4.76
CA ARG A 203 16.38 23.55 3.85
C ARG A 203 15.18 23.29 2.96
N CYS A 204 13.97 23.47 3.50
CA CYS A 204 12.78 23.89 2.73
C CYS A 204 11.56 24.11 3.63
N THR A 205 11.63 25.04 4.59
CA THR A 205 10.41 25.69 5.12
C THR A 205 10.71 27.14 5.48
N ALA A 206 10.81 27.98 4.47
CA ALA A 206 10.73 29.43 4.62
C ALA A 206 10.02 30.03 3.41
N ASN A 207 8.69 29.84 3.33
CA ASN A 207 7.75 30.91 2.99
C ASN A 207 6.32 30.37 2.98
N ARG A 208 5.48 30.86 3.89
CA ARG A 208 4.06 31.16 3.64
C ARG A 208 3.67 32.23 4.64
N ARG A 209 3.59 33.47 4.13
CA ARG A 209 2.76 34.52 4.71
C ARG A 209 1.29 34.20 4.44
#